data_AF-A0A1G1ZIZ8-F1
#
_entry.id   AF-A0A1G1ZIZ8-F1
#
_cell.length_a   1.000
_cell.length_b   1.000
_cell.length_c   1.000
_cell.angle_alpha   90.00
_cell.angle_beta   90.00
_cell.angle_gamma   90.00
#
_symmetry.space_group_name_H-M   'P 1'
#
loop_
_entity.id
_entity.type
_entity.pdbx_description
1 polymer ?
#
loop_
_entity_poly.entity_id
_entity_poly.type
_entity_poly.pdbx_seq_one_letter_code
_entity_poly.pdbx_strand_id
1 'polypeptide(L)'
;MSGKFIKLAIVVLFIISAVSILYILIFQGSRGLDLALEEPEEVLSGAPFDLKVNFSNNSGAVLEDARLSLVLPEGAAFWGSAPEKNIDNRILGNIGKGGLIQESYKVVIFSEGDSKKFEAALSYLPSSLGSRFQKNESMAVNVRSSGIGAELSAPKEVMSGDELEIGVFYRNDSETDFPDLELKLEYPPSFSFKSSSLEPDNNNDTWLLGGLRKNSEGQFTVKGSLVGVKGEVLDFKSNLYANYAGQKYIINRYSTSTVISSSPLTLGISVNGNADYTAKAGEFLNYTVSYINNTDAILNNFSLFAQLVGEMFDTGDIKTSGNFRGSDNALVWNSVNAPALASVAPGSAGTVNFTIKLKDQYPIRNFSDKNFTLRVNVEAASFKVFSKARLETKVGGKLAVETKAYFRDADSGILNKGPMPPKSGEATNYTIHWLLKGYGADFSNIEVRAPLGDNVKMAGIPISNAGSLPEYRAVTNEVVWRLDNLSANQGVVGGPVEAVFQVEAVPPKKYIGNYMPLIGGTTVAATDEFSGSSAVFSNLPITTALPDDLTVGQQGGVVQP
;
A
#
# COMPACT_ATOMS: atom_id res chain seq x y z
N MET A 1 14.65 84.19 -56.81
CA MET A 1 14.42 82.86 -56.20
C MET A 1 13.82 81.95 -57.25
N SER A 2 14.47 80.83 -57.52
CA SER A 2 14.20 79.94 -58.65
C SER A 2 12.76 79.39 -58.63
N GLY A 3 12.07 79.41 -59.77
CA GLY A 3 10.69 78.90 -59.92
C GLY A 3 10.49 77.43 -59.53
N LYS A 4 11.57 76.68 -59.28
CA LYS A 4 11.51 75.34 -58.66
C LYS A 4 11.12 75.39 -57.18
N PHE A 5 11.55 76.40 -56.42
CA PHE A 5 11.20 76.55 -55.00
C PHE A 5 9.73 76.91 -54.80
N ILE A 6 9.17 77.75 -55.68
CA ILE A 6 7.75 78.13 -55.62
C ILE A 6 6.86 76.94 -55.97
N LYS A 7 7.23 76.13 -56.99
CA LYS A 7 6.49 74.91 -57.33
C LYS A 7 6.55 73.85 -56.22
N LEU A 8 7.71 73.69 -55.58
CA LEU A 8 7.85 72.76 -54.45
C LEU A 8 7.04 73.23 -53.23
N ALA A 9 7.06 74.54 -52.93
CA ALA A 9 6.25 75.10 -51.86
C ALA A 9 4.75 74.91 -52.09
N ILE A 10 4.27 75.08 -53.33
CA ILE A 10 2.86 74.86 -53.69
C ILE A 10 2.47 73.38 -53.55
N VAL A 11 3.33 72.46 -53.99
CA VAL A 11 3.08 71.01 -53.86
C VAL A 11 3.07 70.58 -52.39
N VAL A 12 4.00 71.09 -51.57
CA VAL A 12 4.01 70.82 -50.13
C VAL A 12 2.79 71.41 -49.45
N LEU A 13 2.38 72.63 -49.80
CA LEU A 13 1.15 73.24 -49.24
C LEU A 13 -0.09 72.45 -49.66
N PHE A 14 -0.12 71.94 -50.88
CA PHE A 14 -1.22 71.11 -51.39
C PHE A 14 -1.27 69.77 -50.66
N ILE A 15 -0.12 69.11 -50.45
CA ILE A 15 -0.03 67.86 -49.68
C ILE A 15 -0.42 68.10 -48.21
N ILE A 16 0.04 69.18 -47.58
CA ILE A 16 -0.36 69.52 -46.20
C ILE A 16 -1.87 69.82 -46.14
N SER A 17 -2.43 70.52 -47.13
CA SER A 17 -3.87 70.78 -47.19
C SER A 17 -4.67 69.51 -47.43
N ALA A 18 -4.20 68.61 -48.30
CA ALA A 18 -4.86 67.35 -48.62
C ALA A 18 -4.77 66.38 -47.43
N VAL A 19 -3.65 66.33 -46.72
CA VAL A 19 -3.48 65.56 -45.48
C VAL A 19 -4.31 66.16 -44.35
N SER A 20 -4.42 67.49 -44.25
CA SER A 20 -5.28 68.14 -43.26
C SER A 20 -6.77 67.93 -43.54
N ILE A 21 -7.18 67.98 -44.82
CA ILE A 21 -8.55 67.68 -45.26
C ILE A 21 -8.85 66.19 -45.06
N LEU A 22 -7.91 65.30 -45.37
CA LEU A 22 -8.06 63.86 -45.15
C LEU A 22 -8.09 63.51 -43.65
N TYR A 23 -7.28 64.18 -42.83
CA TYR A 23 -7.32 64.07 -41.37
C TYR A 23 -8.66 64.60 -40.82
N ILE A 24 -9.14 65.75 -41.30
CA ILE A 24 -10.47 66.27 -40.95
C ILE A 24 -11.58 65.34 -41.44
N LEU A 25 -11.46 64.67 -42.59
CA LEU A 25 -12.47 63.74 -43.09
C LEU A 25 -12.46 62.38 -42.38
N ILE A 26 -11.31 61.92 -41.89
CA ILE A 26 -11.16 60.67 -41.14
C ILE A 26 -11.47 60.87 -39.64
N PHE A 27 -11.14 62.04 -39.07
CA PHE A 27 -11.38 62.38 -37.65
C PHE A 27 -12.63 63.25 -37.41
N GLN A 28 -13.31 63.80 -38.44
CA GLN A 28 -14.73 64.13 -38.33
C GLN A 28 -15.58 62.87 -38.49
N GLY A 29 -15.26 61.87 -37.66
CA GLY A 29 -16.11 60.73 -37.41
C GLY A 29 -17.23 61.15 -36.46
N SER A 30 -18.45 61.19 -37.02
CA SER A 30 -19.74 61.43 -36.36
C SER A 30 -20.05 62.88 -35.95
N ARG A 31 -20.96 63.52 -36.70
CA ARG A 31 -21.86 64.51 -36.10
C ARG A 31 -22.82 63.73 -35.21
N GLY A 32 -22.63 63.75 -33.89
CA GLY A 32 -23.44 62.95 -32.98
C GLY A 32 -22.78 62.63 -31.64
N LEU A 33 -23.33 61.63 -30.96
CA LEU A 33 -22.77 61.07 -29.72
C LEU A 33 -21.86 59.90 -30.07
N ASP A 34 -20.66 59.87 -29.49
CA ASP A 34 -19.74 58.73 -29.56
C ASP A 34 -19.68 57.97 -28.23
N LEU A 35 -19.60 56.64 -28.30
CA LEU A 35 -19.52 55.72 -27.16
C LEU A 35 -18.56 54.60 -27.57
N ALA A 36 -17.52 54.38 -26.78
CA ALA A 36 -16.50 53.37 -27.03
C ALA A 36 -16.16 52.63 -25.73
N LEU A 37 -15.85 51.34 -25.83
CA LEU A 37 -15.24 50.58 -24.74
C LEU A 37 -13.75 50.40 -25.05
N GLU A 38 -12.93 50.44 -24.01
CA GLU A 38 -11.49 50.20 -24.09
C GLU A 38 -11.07 49.19 -23.02
N GLU A 39 -10.34 48.15 -23.44
CA GLU A 39 -9.68 47.16 -22.61
C GLU A 39 -8.16 47.41 -22.56
N PRO A 40 -7.45 46.87 -21.55
CA PRO A 40 -5.98 46.82 -21.60
C PRO A 40 -5.50 45.89 -22.73
N GLU A 41 -4.21 45.99 -23.06
CA GLU A 41 -3.57 45.16 -24.10
C GLU A 41 -3.67 43.65 -23.82
N GLU A 42 -3.74 43.28 -22.53
CA GLU A 42 -3.84 41.89 -22.10
C GLU A 42 -4.86 41.74 -20.95
N VAL A 43 -5.76 40.76 -21.11
CA VAL A 43 -6.74 40.36 -20.11
C VAL A 43 -6.51 38.89 -19.77
N LEU A 44 -6.16 38.61 -18.51
CA LEU A 44 -5.90 37.27 -18.00
C LEU A 44 -7.11 36.74 -17.25
N SER A 45 -7.40 35.44 -17.39
CA SER A 45 -8.42 34.78 -16.57
C SER A 45 -8.07 34.88 -15.08
N GLY A 46 -9.07 35.17 -14.24
CA GLY A 46 -8.96 35.33 -12.79
C GLY A 46 -8.38 36.65 -12.32
N ALA A 47 -7.78 37.47 -13.20
CA ALA A 47 -7.19 38.76 -12.83
C ALA A 47 -8.15 39.93 -13.08
N PRO A 48 -8.36 40.84 -12.12
CA PRO A 48 -9.15 42.04 -12.34
C PRO A 48 -8.41 43.04 -13.24
N PHE A 49 -9.14 43.65 -14.18
CA PHE A 49 -8.66 44.69 -15.07
C PHE A 49 -9.62 45.89 -15.09
N ASP A 50 -9.15 47.03 -15.59
CA ASP A 50 -9.95 48.23 -15.74
C ASP A 50 -10.53 48.33 -17.16
N LEU A 51 -11.85 48.14 -17.28
CA LEU A 51 -12.63 48.38 -18.49
C LEU A 51 -13.09 49.84 -18.51
N LYS A 52 -12.66 50.60 -19.52
CA LYS A 52 -13.03 52.00 -19.66
C LYS A 52 -14.19 52.14 -20.65
N VAL A 53 -15.15 53.00 -20.31
CA VAL A 53 -16.23 53.39 -21.20
C VAL A 53 -16.07 54.89 -21.48
N ASN A 54 -15.69 55.20 -22.70
CA ASN A 54 -15.42 56.54 -23.18
C ASN A 54 -16.59 57.08 -23.97
N PHE A 55 -16.91 58.35 -23.78
CA PHE A 55 -18.00 58.97 -24.51
C PHE A 55 -17.71 60.44 -24.83
N SER A 56 -18.15 60.84 -26.02
CA SER A 56 -17.92 62.18 -26.57
C SER A 56 -19.21 62.76 -27.16
N ASN A 57 -19.62 63.94 -26.68
CA ASN A 57 -20.81 64.63 -27.19
C ASN A 57 -20.46 65.63 -28.31
N ASN A 58 -20.45 65.16 -29.55
CA ASN A 58 -20.24 65.97 -30.75
C ASN A 58 -21.57 66.30 -31.47
N SER A 59 -22.72 66.19 -30.78
CA SER A 59 -24.05 66.33 -31.36
C SER A 59 -24.48 67.79 -31.60
N GLY A 60 -23.77 68.76 -31.02
CA GLY A 60 -24.12 70.18 -31.07
C GLY A 60 -25.26 70.61 -30.13
N ALA A 61 -25.80 69.69 -29.32
CA ALA A 61 -26.81 69.94 -28.28
C ALA A 61 -26.32 69.46 -26.89
N VAL A 62 -26.96 69.96 -25.82
CA VAL A 62 -26.73 69.42 -24.47
C VAL A 62 -27.50 68.10 -24.36
N LEU A 63 -26.89 67.07 -23.80
CA LEU A 63 -27.57 65.81 -23.51
C LEU A 63 -27.98 65.83 -22.05
N GLU A 64 -29.27 65.90 -21.77
CA GLU A 64 -29.83 65.95 -20.42
C GLU A 64 -30.13 64.55 -19.88
N ASP A 65 -30.06 64.39 -18.56
CA ASP A 65 -30.32 63.11 -17.84
C ASP A 65 -29.67 61.89 -18.51
N ALA A 66 -28.37 62.01 -18.77
CA ALA A 66 -27.56 60.94 -19.32
C ALA A 66 -27.32 59.85 -18.27
N ARG A 67 -27.51 58.59 -18.68
CA ARG A 67 -27.38 57.40 -17.84
C ARG A 67 -26.63 56.32 -18.59
N LEU A 68 -25.57 55.80 -17.99
CA LEU A 68 -24.75 54.73 -18.55
C LEU A 68 -25.12 53.41 -17.88
N SER A 69 -25.36 52.38 -18.67
CA SER A 69 -25.51 50.99 -18.24
C SER A 69 -24.37 50.17 -18.81
N LEU A 70 -23.70 49.36 -17.98
CA LEU A 70 -22.75 48.34 -18.42
C LEU A 70 -23.25 46.97 -17.98
N VAL A 71 -23.37 46.04 -18.93
CA VAL A 71 -23.78 44.65 -18.73
C VAL A 71 -22.56 43.74 -18.91
N LEU A 72 -22.28 42.93 -17.90
CA LEU A 72 -21.23 41.93 -17.91
C LEU A 72 -21.74 40.58 -18.49
N PRO A 73 -20.91 39.89 -19.28
CA PRO A 73 -21.24 38.55 -19.76
C PRO A 73 -21.14 37.48 -18.66
N GLU A 74 -21.69 36.30 -18.95
CA GLU A 74 -21.53 35.12 -18.07
C GLU A 74 -20.04 34.76 -17.89
N GLY A 75 -19.65 34.52 -16.63
CA GLY A 75 -18.26 34.27 -16.25
C GLY A 75 -17.44 35.53 -15.98
N ALA A 76 -18.05 36.72 -16.00
CA ALA A 76 -17.43 37.98 -15.58
C ALA A 76 -18.15 38.60 -14.36
N ALA A 77 -17.41 39.34 -13.53
CA ALA A 77 -17.95 40.00 -12.34
C ALA A 77 -17.32 41.38 -12.10
N PHE A 78 -18.10 42.31 -11.55
CA PHE A 78 -17.56 43.58 -11.06
C PHE A 78 -16.71 43.34 -9.82
N TRP A 79 -15.44 43.77 -9.86
CA TRP A 79 -14.51 43.62 -8.76
C TRP A 79 -14.96 44.43 -7.54
N GLY A 80 -14.90 43.83 -6.35
CA GLY A 80 -15.44 44.36 -5.10
C GLY A 80 -16.97 44.36 -4.97
N SER A 81 -17.73 43.82 -5.93
CA SER A 81 -19.20 43.75 -5.88
C SER A 81 -19.73 42.34 -5.64
N ALA A 82 -21.00 42.25 -5.25
CA ALA A 82 -21.70 40.97 -5.13
C ALA A 82 -21.74 40.22 -6.49
N PRO A 83 -21.57 38.88 -6.53
CA PRO A 83 -21.50 38.10 -7.77
C PRO A 83 -22.73 38.21 -8.66
N GLU A 84 -23.91 38.43 -8.06
CA GLU A 84 -25.19 38.55 -8.76
C GLU A 84 -25.30 39.88 -9.53
N LYS A 85 -24.45 40.86 -9.23
CA LYS A 85 -24.42 42.13 -9.93
C LYS A 85 -23.72 41.95 -11.28
N ASN A 86 -24.52 41.71 -12.32
CA ASN A 86 -24.07 41.65 -13.70
C ASN A 86 -24.36 42.93 -14.50
N ILE A 87 -25.05 43.91 -13.90
CA ILE A 87 -25.35 45.21 -14.52
C ILE A 87 -24.99 46.33 -13.55
N ASP A 88 -24.32 47.38 -14.04
CA ASP A 88 -24.09 48.63 -13.31
C ASP A 88 -24.73 49.81 -14.06
N ASN A 89 -25.48 50.64 -13.34
CA ASN A 89 -26.14 51.83 -13.89
C ASN A 89 -25.61 53.08 -13.19
N ARG A 90 -25.02 54.01 -13.96
CA ARG A 90 -24.50 55.29 -13.47
C ARG A 90 -25.30 56.46 -14.03
N ILE A 91 -25.64 57.42 -13.16
CA ILE A 91 -26.25 58.69 -13.59
C ILE A 91 -25.12 59.67 -13.85
N LEU A 92 -24.98 60.09 -15.11
CA LEU A 92 -23.95 61.02 -15.56
C LEU A 92 -24.44 62.48 -15.54
N GLY A 93 -25.75 62.70 -15.48
CA GLY A 93 -26.35 64.03 -15.45
C GLY A 93 -26.34 64.71 -16.83
N ASN A 94 -26.13 66.02 -16.86
CA ASN A 94 -26.17 66.79 -18.11
C ASN A 94 -24.77 66.85 -18.75
N ILE A 95 -24.68 66.44 -20.01
CA ILE A 95 -23.44 66.44 -20.79
C ILE A 95 -23.46 67.62 -21.76
N GLY A 96 -22.59 68.59 -21.52
CA GLY A 96 -22.43 69.77 -22.37
C GLY A 96 -21.95 69.44 -23.79
N LYS A 97 -22.09 70.41 -24.70
CA LYS A 97 -21.59 70.30 -26.08
C LYS A 97 -20.07 70.16 -26.08
N GLY A 98 -19.53 69.19 -26.81
CA GLY A 98 -18.10 68.86 -26.80
C GLY A 98 -17.64 68.17 -25.52
N GLY A 99 -18.56 67.78 -24.64
CA GLY A 99 -18.23 67.09 -23.39
C GLY A 99 -17.57 65.73 -23.64
N LEU A 100 -16.54 65.45 -22.87
CA LEU A 100 -15.83 64.18 -22.82
C LEU A 100 -15.92 63.66 -21.39
N ILE A 101 -16.38 62.43 -21.21
CA ILE A 101 -16.23 61.76 -19.92
C ILE A 101 -15.90 60.29 -20.14
N GLN A 102 -15.18 59.74 -19.16
CA GLN A 102 -14.65 58.40 -19.14
C GLN A 102 -15.03 57.78 -17.80
N GLU A 103 -15.72 56.66 -17.86
CA GLU A 103 -16.05 55.86 -16.68
C GLU A 103 -15.17 54.62 -16.66
N SER A 104 -14.59 54.30 -15.50
CA SER A 104 -13.80 53.09 -15.30
C SER A 104 -14.58 52.06 -14.47
N TYR A 105 -14.52 50.81 -14.91
CA TYR A 105 -15.10 49.64 -14.26
C TYR A 105 -14.01 48.62 -14.00
N LYS A 106 -13.79 48.27 -12.73
CA LYS A 106 -12.90 47.16 -12.39
C LYS A 106 -13.68 45.85 -12.53
N VAL A 107 -13.25 44.98 -13.43
CA VAL A 107 -13.93 43.72 -13.79
C VAL A 107 -12.94 42.56 -13.75
N VAL A 108 -13.41 41.36 -13.39
CA VAL A 108 -12.66 40.11 -13.51
C VAL A 108 -13.43 39.13 -14.40
N ILE A 109 -12.72 38.33 -15.19
CA ILE A 109 -13.29 37.24 -16.01
C ILE A 109 -12.67 35.92 -15.55
N PHE A 110 -13.44 34.86 -15.37
CA PHE A 110 -12.96 33.59 -14.81
C PHE A 110 -12.95 32.40 -15.80
N SER A 111 -13.19 32.63 -17.08
CA SER A 111 -13.14 31.57 -18.10
C SER A 111 -11.91 31.74 -19.00
N GLU A 112 -11.14 30.68 -19.19
CA GLU A 112 -10.00 30.68 -20.11
C GLU A 112 -10.42 30.42 -21.56
N GLY A 113 -9.69 30.98 -22.52
CA GLY A 113 -9.75 30.60 -23.93
C GLY A 113 -10.93 31.16 -24.74
N ASP A 114 -11.91 31.77 -24.07
CA ASP A 114 -13.09 32.36 -24.70
C ASP A 114 -12.99 33.88 -24.81
N SER A 115 -13.57 34.43 -25.89
CA SER A 115 -13.83 35.87 -25.99
C SER A 115 -15.16 36.21 -25.31
N LYS A 116 -15.17 37.23 -24.44
CA LYS A 116 -16.35 37.63 -23.66
C LYS A 116 -16.90 38.97 -24.16
N LYS A 117 -18.18 39.01 -24.49
CA LYS A 117 -18.84 40.20 -25.03
C LYS A 117 -19.40 41.10 -23.92
N PHE A 118 -18.87 42.31 -23.81
CA PHE A 118 -19.33 43.35 -22.91
C PHE A 118 -20.28 44.29 -23.65
N GLU A 119 -21.35 44.73 -23.00
CA GLU A 119 -22.34 45.60 -23.62
C GLU A 119 -22.55 46.86 -22.78
N ALA A 120 -22.34 48.02 -23.38
CA ALA A 120 -22.60 49.32 -22.77
C ALA A 120 -23.75 50.03 -23.50
N ALA A 121 -24.63 50.68 -22.74
CA ALA A 121 -25.74 51.46 -23.26
C ALA A 121 -25.80 52.83 -22.59
N LEU A 122 -25.76 53.89 -23.38
CA LEU A 122 -25.90 55.27 -22.92
C LEU A 122 -27.27 55.80 -23.31
N SER A 123 -28.13 56.07 -22.32
CA SER A 123 -29.46 56.64 -22.49
C SER A 123 -29.47 58.13 -22.13
N TYR A 124 -30.09 58.98 -22.95
CA TYR A 124 -30.04 60.45 -22.78
C TYR A 124 -31.23 61.17 -23.44
N LEU A 125 -31.46 62.43 -23.05
CA LEU A 125 -32.47 63.33 -23.62
C LEU A 125 -31.78 64.53 -24.31
N PRO A 126 -31.72 64.60 -25.66
CA PRO A 126 -31.15 65.76 -26.33
C PRO A 126 -31.99 67.01 -26.06
N SER A 127 -31.39 68.13 -25.68
CA SER A 127 -32.14 69.37 -25.43
C SER A 127 -32.87 69.94 -26.66
N SER A 128 -32.51 69.46 -27.86
CA SER A 128 -33.16 69.79 -29.13
C SER A 128 -34.33 68.86 -29.50
N LEU A 129 -34.52 67.74 -28.80
CA LEU A 129 -35.49 66.69 -29.15
C LEU A 129 -36.27 66.22 -27.90
N GLY A 130 -37.60 66.17 -27.96
CA GLY A 130 -38.45 65.84 -26.81
C GLY A 130 -38.54 64.36 -26.42
N SER A 131 -37.68 63.48 -26.94
CA SER A 131 -37.72 62.03 -26.70
C SER A 131 -36.37 61.48 -26.24
N ARG A 132 -36.38 60.42 -25.42
CA ARG A 132 -35.18 59.74 -24.93
C ARG A 132 -34.58 58.87 -26.03
N PHE A 133 -33.26 58.94 -26.18
CA PHE A 133 -32.48 58.14 -27.10
C PHE A 133 -31.55 57.20 -26.33
N GLN A 134 -31.06 56.17 -27.01
CA GLN A 134 -30.08 55.22 -26.47
C GLN A 134 -29.04 54.91 -27.56
N LYS A 135 -27.77 54.96 -27.19
CA LYS A 135 -26.65 54.46 -28.00
C LYS A 135 -26.08 53.23 -27.31
N ASN A 136 -25.95 52.13 -28.06
CA ASN A 136 -25.36 50.89 -27.57
C ASN A 136 -24.00 50.71 -28.22
N GLU A 137 -23.07 50.14 -27.47
CA GLU A 137 -21.77 49.70 -27.96
C GLU A 137 -21.43 48.36 -27.32
N SER A 138 -20.67 47.51 -28.02
CA SER A 138 -20.22 46.24 -27.46
C SER A 138 -18.80 45.91 -27.89
N MET A 139 -18.05 45.28 -26.99
CA MET A 139 -16.67 44.89 -27.22
C MET A 139 -16.47 43.43 -26.82
N ALA A 140 -15.77 42.68 -27.67
CA ALA A 140 -15.36 41.32 -27.39
C ALA A 140 -13.96 41.34 -26.77
N VAL A 141 -13.86 40.91 -25.51
CA VAL A 141 -12.64 40.87 -24.72
C VAL A 141 -12.01 39.50 -24.84
N ASN A 142 -10.79 39.42 -25.39
CA ASN A 142 -10.08 38.15 -25.52
C ASN A 142 -9.36 37.79 -24.24
N VAL A 143 -9.72 36.66 -23.63
CA VAL A 143 -9.15 36.22 -22.35
C VAL A 143 -8.03 35.21 -22.59
N ARG A 144 -6.83 35.54 -22.12
CA ARG A 144 -5.70 34.60 -22.12
C ARG A 144 -5.73 33.70 -20.88
N SER A 145 -5.02 32.58 -20.97
CA SER A 145 -4.83 31.66 -19.84
C SER A 145 -4.35 32.43 -18.63
N SER A 146 -4.85 32.08 -17.45
CA SER A 146 -4.41 32.71 -16.22
C SER A 146 -2.90 32.47 -16.05
N GLY A 147 -2.14 33.46 -15.59
CA GLY A 147 -0.73 33.27 -15.25
C GLY A 147 -0.54 32.36 -14.03
N ILE A 148 -1.55 31.59 -13.63
CA ILE A 148 -1.56 30.74 -12.46
C ILE A 148 -1.93 29.31 -12.87
N GLY A 149 -1.18 28.33 -12.37
CA GLY A 149 -1.37 26.93 -12.75
C GLY A 149 -1.19 26.00 -11.58
N ALA A 150 -1.84 24.82 -11.66
CA ALA A 150 -1.62 23.70 -10.77
C ALA A 150 -1.35 22.43 -11.60
N GLU A 151 -0.08 22.11 -11.76
CA GLU A 151 0.40 20.96 -12.54
C GLU A 151 0.49 19.70 -11.68
N LEU A 152 0.28 18.55 -12.31
CA LEU A 152 0.41 17.23 -11.70
C LEU A 152 1.55 16.45 -12.34
N SER A 153 2.30 15.73 -11.51
CA SER A 153 3.31 14.77 -11.95
C SER A 153 2.99 13.40 -11.37
N ALA A 154 2.81 12.40 -12.24
CA ALA A 154 2.58 11.01 -11.84
C ALA A 154 3.50 10.06 -12.61
N PRO A 155 3.85 8.89 -12.05
CA PRO A 155 4.58 7.86 -12.79
C PRO A 155 3.82 7.44 -14.05
N LYS A 156 4.53 7.27 -15.17
CA LYS A 156 3.90 6.83 -16.43
C LYS A 156 3.28 5.44 -16.33
N GLU A 157 3.88 4.58 -15.52
CA GLU A 157 3.42 3.20 -15.30
C GLU A 157 3.50 2.86 -13.80
N VAL A 158 2.53 2.08 -13.31
CA VAL A 158 2.49 1.54 -11.95
C VAL A 158 1.98 0.10 -11.96
N MET A 159 2.52 -0.76 -11.11
CA MET A 159 1.97 -2.11 -10.94
C MET A 159 0.69 -2.06 -10.11
N SER A 160 -0.27 -2.92 -10.43
CA SER A 160 -1.54 -3.00 -9.69
C SER A 160 -1.28 -3.35 -8.22
N GLY A 161 -1.76 -2.50 -7.31
CA GLY A 161 -1.60 -2.62 -5.86
C GLY A 161 -0.36 -1.92 -5.29
N ASP A 162 0.59 -1.48 -6.11
CA ASP A 162 1.76 -0.74 -5.64
C ASP A 162 1.39 0.69 -5.21
N GLU A 163 2.20 1.25 -4.32
CA GLU A 163 2.10 2.65 -3.92
C GLU A 163 2.74 3.55 -4.98
N LEU A 164 2.06 4.65 -5.32
CA LEU A 164 2.58 5.71 -6.18
C LEU A 164 2.53 7.06 -5.46
N GLU A 165 3.38 7.98 -5.93
CA GLU A 165 3.42 9.36 -5.48
C GLU A 165 3.01 10.29 -6.63
N ILE A 166 2.06 11.19 -6.34
CA ILE A 166 1.60 12.24 -7.25
C ILE A 166 2.18 13.56 -6.73
N GLY A 167 3.02 14.19 -7.53
CA GLY A 167 3.52 15.54 -7.27
C GLY A 167 2.49 16.57 -7.70
N VAL A 168 2.25 17.56 -6.84
CA VAL A 168 1.39 18.72 -7.12
C VAL A 168 2.25 19.96 -7.04
N PHE A 169 2.30 20.74 -8.12
CA PHE A 169 3.05 22.00 -8.19
C PHE A 169 2.10 23.11 -8.62
N TYR A 170 2.01 24.17 -7.84
CA TYR A 170 1.19 25.34 -8.18
C TYR A 170 1.99 26.63 -8.10
N ARG A 171 1.79 27.52 -9.07
CA ARG A 171 2.56 28.76 -9.19
C ARG A 171 1.71 29.88 -9.78
N ASN A 172 1.98 31.09 -9.33
CA ASN A 172 1.42 32.33 -9.87
C ASN A 172 2.54 33.12 -10.59
N ASP A 173 2.60 32.98 -11.91
CA ASP A 173 3.42 33.73 -12.86
C ASP A 173 2.77 35.04 -13.33
N SER A 174 1.62 35.44 -12.76
CA SER A 174 0.98 36.71 -13.06
C SER A 174 1.50 37.84 -12.16
N GLU A 175 1.24 39.09 -12.56
CA GLU A 175 1.53 40.27 -11.74
C GLU A 175 0.48 40.57 -10.65
N THR A 176 -0.49 39.67 -10.45
CA THR A 176 -1.62 39.86 -9.54
C THR A 176 -1.58 38.87 -8.39
N ASP A 177 -1.90 39.32 -7.17
CA ASP A 177 -2.08 38.44 -6.01
C ASP A 177 -3.47 37.78 -6.04
N PHE A 178 -3.52 36.47 -5.80
CA PHE A 178 -4.78 35.75 -5.59
C PHE A 178 -5.01 35.57 -4.09
N PRO A 179 -6.09 36.10 -3.51
CA PRO A 179 -6.26 36.09 -2.05
C PRO A 179 -6.79 34.77 -1.49
N ASP A 180 -7.49 33.97 -2.31
CA ASP A 180 -8.18 32.76 -1.85
C ASP A 180 -8.31 31.75 -3.00
N LEU A 181 -7.51 30.69 -2.91
CA LEU A 181 -7.45 29.60 -3.86
C LEU A 181 -7.81 28.28 -3.20
N GLU A 182 -8.56 27.47 -3.95
CA GLU A 182 -8.85 26.08 -3.61
C GLU A 182 -8.39 25.19 -4.74
N LEU A 183 -7.61 24.16 -4.41
CA LEU A 183 -7.23 23.11 -5.33
C LEU A 183 -8.05 21.86 -5.05
N LYS A 184 -8.70 21.33 -6.10
CA LYS A 184 -9.36 20.03 -6.04
C LYS A 184 -8.70 19.05 -7.00
N LEU A 185 -8.29 17.89 -6.49
CA LEU A 185 -7.82 16.78 -7.29
C LEU A 185 -8.98 15.82 -7.60
N GLU A 186 -9.02 15.28 -8.81
CA GLU A 186 -9.92 14.20 -9.19
C GLU A 186 -9.08 12.95 -9.40
N TYR A 187 -9.30 11.95 -8.53
CA TYR A 187 -8.67 10.64 -8.62
C TYR A 187 -9.52 9.68 -9.45
N PRO A 188 -8.90 8.70 -10.14
CA PRO A 188 -9.63 7.62 -10.75
C PRO A 188 -10.29 6.74 -9.65
N PRO A 189 -11.43 6.08 -9.92
CA PRO A 189 -12.11 5.25 -8.92
C PRO A 189 -11.28 4.11 -8.33
N SER A 190 -10.24 3.68 -9.06
CA SER A 190 -9.29 2.63 -8.69
C SER A 190 -8.16 3.11 -7.76
N PHE A 191 -8.08 4.40 -7.45
CA PHE A 191 -7.08 4.98 -6.56
C PHE A 191 -7.56 5.00 -5.11
N SER A 192 -6.69 4.60 -4.20
CA SER A 192 -6.90 4.67 -2.75
C SER A 192 -5.88 5.62 -2.12
N PHE A 193 -6.36 6.76 -1.61
CA PHE A 193 -5.55 7.74 -0.91
C PHE A 193 -4.95 7.15 0.37
N LYS A 194 -3.67 7.44 0.64
CA LYS A 194 -2.96 7.01 1.84
C LYS A 194 -2.50 8.18 2.71
N SER A 195 -1.83 9.16 2.11
CA SER A 195 -1.35 10.34 2.83
C SER A 195 -1.01 11.49 1.88
N SER A 196 -0.82 12.69 2.44
CA SER A 196 -0.26 13.82 1.71
C SER A 196 0.72 14.58 2.60
N SER A 197 1.75 15.19 1.99
CA SER A 197 2.68 16.05 2.72
C SER A 197 2.09 17.41 3.10
N LEU A 198 0.99 17.83 2.46
CA LEU A 198 0.13 18.91 2.89
C LEU A 198 -1.23 18.30 3.27
N GLU A 199 -1.67 18.48 4.51
CA GLU A 199 -2.94 17.88 4.96
C GLU A 199 -4.12 18.40 4.12
N PRO A 200 -4.99 17.52 3.60
CA PRO A 200 -6.18 17.93 2.86
C PRO A 200 -7.22 18.52 3.80
N ASP A 201 -7.89 19.58 3.37
CA ASP A 201 -8.95 20.25 4.13
C ASP A 201 -10.28 19.49 4.05
N ASN A 202 -10.54 18.77 2.94
CA ASN A 202 -11.78 18.02 2.76
C ASN A 202 -11.59 16.78 1.86
N ASN A 203 -12.30 15.69 2.19
CA ASN A 203 -12.45 14.45 1.40
C ASN A 203 -11.16 13.83 0.83
N ASN A 204 -9.99 14.14 1.39
CA ASN A 204 -8.67 13.75 0.89
C ASN A 204 -8.34 14.21 -0.54
N ASP A 205 -9.13 15.10 -1.12
CA ASP A 205 -9.02 15.53 -2.51
C ASP A 205 -9.03 17.06 -2.68
N THR A 206 -9.22 17.82 -1.59
CA THR A 206 -9.40 19.27 -1.62
C THR A 206 -8.44 19.95 -0.64
N TRP A 207 -7.76 21.00 -1.12
CA TRP A 207 -6.85 21.85 -0.36
C TRP A 207 -7.23 23.32 -0.51
N LEU A 208 -7.38 24.01 0.62
CA LEU A 208 -7.55 25.45 0.72
C LEU A 208 -6.16 26.09 0.76
N LEU A 209 -5.62 26.40 -0.43
CA LEU A 209 -4.29 26.97 -0.57
C LEU A 209 -4.20 28.41 -0.03
N GLY A 210 -5.34 29.07 0.15
CA GLY A 210 -5.42 30.44 0.63
C GLY A 210 -4.83 31.41 -0.40
N GLY A 211 -4.08 32.41 0.07
CA GLY A 211 -3.54 33.45 -0.81
C GLY A 211 -2.23 33.05 -1.48
N LEU A 212 -2.15 33.21 -2.80
CA LEU A 212 -0.93 33.05 -3.59
C LEU A 212 -0.50 34.38 -4.21
N ARG A 213 0.60 34.94 -3.69
CA ARG A 213 1.16 36.21 -4.16
C ARG A 213 1.71 36.08 -5.58
N LYS A 214 1.85 37.22 -6.25
CA LYS A 214 2.55 37.29 -7.54
C LYS A 214 3.95 36.71 -7.44
N ASN A 215 4.36 35.98 -8.47
CA ASN A 215 5.66 35.29 -8.57
C ASN A 215 5.95 34.33 -7.39
N SER A 216 4.92 33.74 -6.79
CA SER A 216 5.08 32.74 -5.73
C SER A 216 4.56 31.37 -6.15
N GLU A 217 5.12 30.33 -5.56
CA GLU A 217 4.85 28.94 -5.86
C GLU A 217 4.75 28.10 -4.58
N GLY A 218 4.15 26.92 -4.72
CA GLY A 218 4.10 25.91 -3.69
C GLY A 218 4.01 24.52 -4.30
N GLN A 219 4.35 23.52 -3.49
CA GLN A 219 4.32 22.13 -3.91
C GLN A 219 4.00 21.21 -2.75
N PHE A 220 3.35 20.09 -3.05
CA PHE A 220 3.18 18.99 -2.12
C PHE A 220 3.05 17.68 -2.89
N THR A 221 2.98 16.59 -2.15
CA THR A 221 2.88 15.23 -2.69
C THR A 221 1.69 14.50 -2.09
N VAL A 222 1.03 13.69 -2.90
CA VAL A 222 -0.05 12.79 -2.49
C VAL A 222 0.42 11.36 -2.73
N LYS A 223 0.27 10.49 -1.73
CA LYS A 223 0.58 9.07 -1.83
C LYS A 223 -0.69 8.25 -1.78
N GLY A 224 -0.73 7.20 -2.59
CA GLY A 224 -1.83 6.24 -2.59
C GLY A 224 -1.46 4.97 -3.34
N SER A 225 -2.37 4.00 -3.33
CA SER A 225 -2.24 2.75 -4.10
C SER A 225 -3.29 2.70 -5.19
N LEU A 226 -3.00 2.04 -6.30
CA LEU A 226 -3.90 2.00 -7.43
C LEU A 226 -4.08 0.56 -7.92
N VAL A 227 -5.33 0.12 -8.05
CA VAL A 227 -5.69 -1.27 -8.41
C VAL A 227 -6.47 -1.27 -9.71
N GLY A 228 -5.90 -1.88 -10.74
CA GLY A 228 -6.53 -1.98 -12.05
C GLY A 228 -6.03 -3.19 -12.85
N VAL A 229 -6.47 -3.27 -14.10
CA VAL A 229 -6.08 -4.34 -15.04
C VAL A 229 -4.92 -3.90 -15.93
N LYS A 230 -4.07 -4.85 -16.35
CA LYS A 230 -2.94 -4.57 -17.24
C LYS A 230 -3.36 -3.76 -18.48
N GLY A 231 -2.68 -2.64 -18.72
CA GLY A 231 -2.89 -1.74 -19.85
C GLY A 231 -3.98 -0.69 -19.63
N GLU A 232 -4.65 -0.68 -18.47
CA GLU A 232 -5.64 0.35 -18.12
C GLU A 232 -4.95 1.70 -17.94
N VAL A 233 -5.47 2.73 -18.63
CA VAL A 233 -5.00 4.12 -18.52
C VAL A 233 -5.92 4.84 -17.53
N LEU A 234 -5.33 5.48 -16.54
CA LEU A 234 -6.04 6.11 -15.43
C LEU A 234 -5.59 7.55 -15.26
N ASP A 235 -6.56 8.45 -15.29
CA ASP A 235 -6.32 9.89 -15.29
C ASP A 235 -6.43 10.48 -13.89
N PHE A 236 -5.49 11.38 -13.59
CA PHE A 236 -5.53 12.30 -12.47
C PHE A 236 -5.76 13.70 -13.02
N LYS A 237 -6.68 14.45 -12.41
CA LYS A 237 -6.95 15.83 -12.81
C LYS A 237 -6.80 16.78 -11.64
N SER A 238 -6.40 18.00 -11.92
CA SER A 238 -6.47 19.12 -10.97
C SER A 238 -7.42 20.18 -11.52
N ASN A 239 -8.22 20.75 -10.62
CA ASN A 239 -9.01 21.94 -10.86
C ASN A 239 -8.61 22.96 -9.80
N LEU A 240 -8.05 24.10 -10.24
CA LEU A 240 -7.75 25.22 -9.37
C LEU A 240 -8.89 26.23 -9.43
N TYR A 241 -9.43 26.59 -8.28
CA TYR A 241 -10.52 27.53 -8.12
C TYR A 241 -10.03 28.82 -7.46
N ALA A 242 -10.45 29.96 -8.01
CA ALA A 242 -10.46 31.21 -7.27
C ALA A 242 -11.80 31.38 -6.55
N ASN A 243 -11.73 31.69 -5.26
CA ASN A 243 -12.89 32.09 -4.49
C ASN A 243 -13.05 33.60 -4.58
N TYR A 244 -14.21 34.05 -5.07
CA TYR A 244 -14.52 35.46 -5.17
C TYR A 244 -15.95 35.73 -4.69
N ALA A 245 -16.06 36.56 -3.65
CA ALA A 245 -17.33 36.95 -3.02
C ALA A 245 -18.28 35.76 -2.72
N GLY A 246 -17.70 34.64 -2.27
CA GLY A 246 -18.43 33.42 -1.91
C GLY A 246 -18.75 32.48 -3.09
N GLN A 247 -18.37 32.83 -4.31
CA GLN A 247 -18.49 31.96 -5.49
C GLN A 247 -17.13 31.41 -5.93
N LYS A 248 -17.14 30.14 -6.35
CA LYS A 248 -15.97 29.41 -6.86
C LYS A 248 -15.92 29.49 -8.37
N TYR A 249 -14.77 29.87 -8.91
CA TYR A 249 -14.55 29.87 -10.34
C TYR A 249 -13.28 29.11 -10.70
N ILE A 250 -13.37 28.22 -11.69
CA ILE A 250 -12.23 27.44 -12.16
C ILE A 250 -11.32 28.34 -12.99
N ILE A 251 -10.08 28.53 -12.55
CA ILE A 251 -9.09 29.36 -13.23
C ILE A 251 -8.00 28.54 -13.92
N ASN A 252 -7.83 27.27 -13.58
CA ASN A 252 -6.89 26.36 -14.25
C ASN A 252 -7.37 24.90 -14.17
N ARG A 253 -7.10 24.13 -15.23
CA ARG A 253 -7.27 22.67 -15.26
C ARG A 253 -6.02 21.99 -15.79
N TYR A 254 -5.62 20.90 -15.16
CA TYR A 254 -4.53 20.05 -15.64
C TYR A 254 -4.91 18.58 -15.52
N SER A 255 -4.33 17.74 -16.38
CA SER A 255 -4.53 16.29 -16.32
C SER A 255 -3.25 15.54 -16.67
N THR A 256 -2.97 14.46 -15.95
CA THR A 256 -1.91 13.50 -16.27
C THR A 256 -2.45 12.08 -16.15
N SER A 257 -1.82 11.13 -16.84
CA SER A 257 -2.26 9.73 -16.88
C SER A 257 -1.17 8.77 -16.43
N THR A 258 -1.59 7.68 -15.77
CA THR A 258 -0.77 6.53 -15.40
C THR A 258 -1.33 5.28 -16.07
N VAL A 259 -0.47 4.34 -16.48
CA VAL A 259 -0.89 3.04 -17.03
C VAL A 259 -0.61 1.91 -16.03
N ILE A 260 -1.56 0.99 -15.85
CA ILE A 260 -1.32 -0.23 -15.07
C ILE A 260 -0.40 -1.17 -15.85
N SER A 261 0.77 -1.46 -15.29
CA SER A 261 1.72 -2.42 -15.84
C SER A 261 1.62 -3.78 -15.13
N SER A 262 2.05 -4.83 -15.83
CA SER A 262 2.29 -6.14 -15.22
C SER A 262 3.71 -6.20 -14.67
N SER A 263 3.94 -7.00 -13.63
CA SER A 263 5.30 -7.31 -13.17
C SER A 263 6.16 -7.73 -14.37
N PRO A 264 7.31 -7.08 -14.61
CA PRO A 264 8.15 -7.38 -15.77
C PRO A 264 8.73 -8.81 -15.70
N LEU A 265 8.75 -9.41 -14.51
CA LEU A 265 9.05 -10.82 -14.29
C LEU A 265 7.95 -11.49 -13.47
N THR A 266 7.53 -12.69 -13.88
CA THR A 266 6.81 -13.59 -12.96
C THR A 266 7.85 -14.32 -12.15
N LEU A 267 7.74 -14.31 -10.82
CA LEU A 267 8.56 -15.10 -9.92
C LEU A 267 7.68 -16.07 -9.14
N GLY A 268 8.10 -17.33 -9.05
CA GLY A 268 7.48 -18.34 -8.22
C GLY A 268 8.51 -18.95 -7.28
N ILE A 269 8.09 -19.31 -6.07
CA ILE A 269 8.93 -20.01 -5.11
C ILE A 269 8.10 -21.17 -4.55
N SER A 270 8.67 -22.36 -4.52
CA SER A 270 8.08 -23.51 -3.86
C SER A 270 9.14 -24.25 -3.05
N VAL A 271 8.68 -25.06 -2.09
CA VAL A 271 9.52 -25.94 -1.30
C VAL A 271 8.96 -27.35 -1.37
N ASN A 272 9.82 -28.32 -1.66
CA ASN A 272 9.43 -29.72 -1.90
C ASN A 272 8.28 -29.85 -2.93
N GLY A 273 8.22 -28.92 -3.90
CA GLY A 273 7.19 -28.87 -4.94
C GLY A 273 5.86 -28.21 -4.54
N ASN A 274 5.72 -27.71 -3.31
CA ASN A 274 4.51 -27.06 -2.82
C ASN A 274 4.79 -25.63 -2.32
N ALA A 275 3.86 -24.70 -2.56
CA ALA A 275 3.92 -23.34 -2.00
C ALA A 275 3.38 -23.28 -0.57
N ASP A 276 2.57 -24.24 -0.14
CA ASP A 276 2.03 -24.33 1.23
C ASP A 276 2.52 -25.62 1.90
N TYR A 277 3.80 -25.61 2.29
CA TYR A 277 4.47 -26.73 2.92
C TYR A 277 4.71 -26.45 4.40
N THR A 278 4.56 -27.48 5.24
CA THR A 278 5.00 -27.46 6.63
C THR A 278 6.21 -28.38 6.78
N ALA A 279 7.34 -27.79 7.11
CA ALA A 279 8.60 -28.49 7.31
C ALA A 279 8.70 -29.11 8.72
N LYS A 280 9.57 -30.10 8.88
CA LYS A 280 9.92 -30.70 10.18
C LYS A 280 11.38 -30.45 10.53
N ALA A 281 11.68 -30.38 11.84
CA ALA A 281 13.07 -30.30 12.30
C ALA A 281 13.89 -31.49 11.75
N GLY A 282 15.14 -31.22 11.35
CA GLY A 282 16.06 -32.20 10.74
C GLY A 282 15.79 -32.56 9.28
N GLU A 283 14.71 -32.04 8.67
CA GLU A 283 14.33 -32.34 7.28
C GLU A 283 15.26 -31.66 6.26
N PHE A 284 15.44 -32.28 5.09
CA PHE A 284 16.02 -31.62 3.92
C PHE A 284 14.93 -30.95 3.10
N LEU A 285 15.03 -29.64 2.90
CA LEU A 285 14.11 -28.85 2.09
C LEU A 285 14.74 -28.55 0.73
N ASN A 286 14.01 -28.83 -0.34
CA ASN A 286 14.37 -28.46 -1.70
C ASN A 286 13.54 -27.26 -2.16
N TYR A 287 14.15 -26.08 -2.22
CA TYR A 287 13.51 -24.88 -2.72
C TYR A 287 13.74 -24.73 -4.23
N THR A 288 12.67 -24.41 -4.95
CA THR A 288 12.72 -24.09 -6.38
C THR A 288 12.23 -22.66 -6.58
N VAL A 289 13.06 -21.83 -7.21
CA VAL A 289 12.72 -20.48 -7.65
C VAL A 289 12.51 -20.53 -9.15
N SER A 290 11.29 -20.25 -9.60
CA SER A 290 10.94 -20.13 -11.01
C SER A 290 10.85 -18.67 -11.43
N TYR A 291 11.17 -18.40 -12.69
CA TYR A 291 11.03 -17.08 -13.28
C TYR A 291 10.47 -17.16 -14.70
N ILE A 292 9.75 -16.14 -15.13
CA ILE A 292 9.30 -15.93 -16.52
C ILE A 292 9.59 -14.48 -16.90
N ASN A 293 10.24 -14.27 -18.05
CA ASN A 293 10.40 -12.94 -18.62
C ASN A 293 9.10 -12.49 -19.32
N ASN A 294 8.38 -11.54 -18.72
CA ASN A 294 7.15 -11.01 -19.29
C ASN A 294 7.39 -9.73 -20.12
N THR A 295 8.64 -9.32 -20.30
CA THR A 295 9.00 -8.16 -21.11
C THR A 295 9.13 -8.53 -22.58
N ASP A 296 9.00 -7.55 -23.47
CA ASP A 296 9.22 -7.73 -24.90
C ASP A 296 10.72 -7.70 -25.29
N ALA A 297 11.61 -7.56 -24.30
CA ALA A 297 13.05 -7.49 -24.49
C ALA A 297 13.78 -8.72 -23.93
N ILE A 298 14.94 -9.02 -24.52
CA ILE A 298 15.85 -10.02 -23.96
C ILE A 298 16.50 -9.45 -22.69
N LEU A 299 16.42 -10.20 -21.59
CA LEU A 299 17.10 -9.85 -20.34
C LEU A 299 18.52 -10.42 -20.35
N ASN A 300 19.49 -9.53 -20.52
CA ASN A 300 20.91 -9.89 -20.45
C ASN A 300 21.43 -9.79 -19.01
N ASN A 301 22.35 -10.68 -18.64
CA ASN A 301 22.97 -10.73 -17.30
C ASN A 301 21.93 -10.73 -16.17
N PHE A 302 20.86 -11.49 -16.36
CA PHE A 302 19.81 -11.65 -15.36
C PHE A 302 20.38 -12.34 -14.11
N SER A 303 20.01 -11.85 -12.93
CA SER A 303 20.51 -12.39 -11.66
C SER A 303 19.35 -12.60 -10.68
N LEU A 304 19.45 -13.67 -9.91
CA LEU A 304 18.52 -14.02 -8.83
C LEU A 304 19.26 -14.01 -7.50
N PHE A 305 18.66 -13.37 -6.51
CA PHE A 305 19.17 -13.25 -5.15
C PHE A 305 18.10 -13.83 -4.21
N ALA A 306 18.39 -14.94 -3.53
CA ALA A 306 17.49 -15.52 -2.54
C ALA A 306 18.06 -15.34 -1.13
N GLN A 307 17.45 -14.46 -0.36
CA GLN A 307 17.79 -14.18 1.03
C GLN A 307 17.08 -15.16 1.96
N LEU A 308 17.85 -15.94 2.73
CA LEU A 308 17.33 -16.89 3.72
C LEU A 308 17.16 -16.22 5.08
N VAL A 309 15.98 -16.30 5.67
CA VAL A 309 15.66 -15.70 6.97
C VAL A 309 14.93 -16.71 7.85
N GLY A 310 15.51 -17.06 9.00
CA GLY A 310 14.89 -17.95 9.98
C GLY A 310 15.94 -18.76 10.75
N GLU A 311 15.76 -18.91 12.06
CA GLU A 311 16.76 -19.56 12.92
C GLU A 311 16.86 -21.09 12.72
N MET A 312 15.84 -21.71 12.10
CA MET A 312 15.81 -23.15 11.82
C MET A 312 16.63 -23.56 10.58
N PHE A 313 17.05 -22.61 9.75
CA PHE A 313 17.98 -22.91 8.66
C PHE A 313 19.34 -23.36 9.22
N ASP A 314 19.85 -24.49 8.75
CA ASP A 314 21.24 -24.89 8.95
C ASP A 314 22.04 -24.54 7.69
N THR A 315 22.71 -23.38 7.73
CA THR A 315 23.49 -22.87 6.59
C THR A 315 24.85 -23.55 6.44
N GLY A 316 25.18 -24.55 7.27
CA GLY A 316 26.46 -25.25 7.21
C GLY A 316 26.65 -26.14 5.99
N ASP A 317 25.56 -26.64 5.40
CA ASP A 317 25.57 -27.53 4.22
C ASP A 317 24.41 -27.19 3.27
N ILE A 318 24.62 -26.17 2.42
CA ILE A 318 23.69 -25.78 1.36
C ILE A 318 24.17 -26.34 0.02
N LYS A 319 23.30 -27.09 -0.66
CA LYS A 319 23.56 -27.61 -2.01
C LYS A 319 22.85 -26.75 -3.03
N THR A 320 23.61 -26.05 -3.87
CA THR A 320 23.07 -25.16 -4.90
C THR A 320 24.03 -25.07 -6.08
N SER A 321 23.53 -24.68 -7.25
CA SER A 321 24.38 -24.16 -8.33
C SER A 321 24.82 -22.71 -8.09
N GLY A 322 24.14 -21.99 -7.19
CA GLY A 322 24.42 -20.61 -6.84
C GLY A 322 25.65 -20.46 -5.94
N ASN A 323 26.08 -19.22 -5.71
CA ASN A 323 27.08 -18.90 -4.69
C ASN A 323 26.37 -18.49 -3.39
N PHE A 324 26.74 -19.09 -2.26
CA PHE A 324 26.23 -18.70 -0.95
C PHE A 324 27.12 -17.63 -0.29
N ARG A 325 26.51 -16.51 0.03
CA ARG A 325 27.13 -15.38 0.72
C ARG A 325 26.70 -15.37 2.19
N GLY A 326 27.59 -15.79 3.08
CA GLY A 326 27.32 -15.88 4.52
C GLY A 326 27.19 -14.55 5.25
N SER A 327 27.63 -13.43 4.68
CA SER A 327 27.53 -12.10 5.33
C SER A 327 26.09 -11.65 5.50
N ASP A 328 25.22 -12.03 4.58
CA ASP A 328 23.80 -11.74 4.63
C ASP A 328 22.92 -12.99 4.58
N ASN A 329 23.45 -14.20 4.38
CA ASN A 329 22.70 -15.45 4.16
C ASN A 329 21.93 -15.47 2.83
N ALA A 330 22.55 -14.93 1.77
CA ALA A 330 21.95 -14.89 0.43
C ALA A 330 22.58 -15.93 -0.52
N LEU A 331 21.74 -16.53 -1.36
CA LEU A 331 22.15 -17.32 -2.52
C LEU A 331 22.08 -16.46 -3.77
N VAL A 332 23.13 -16.47 -4.58
CA VAL A 332 23.23 -15.66 -5.80
C VAL A 332 23.40 -16.56 -7.01
N TRP A 333 22.46 -16.46 -7.96
CA TRP A 333 22.58 -17.04 -9.29
C TRP A 333 22.73 -15.95 -10.34
N ASN A 334 23.68 -16.15 -11.25
CA ASN A 334 23.95 -15.25 -12.38
C ASN A 334 24.53 -16.06 -13.55
N SER A 335 24.94 -15.39 -14.62
CA SER A 335 25.46 -16.04 -15.83
C SER A 335 26.71 -16.92 -15.63
N VAL A 336 27.47 -16.72 -14.55
CA VAL A 336 28.68 -17.51 -14.26
C VAL A 336 28.34 -18.91 -13.75
N ASN A 337 27.32 -19.02 -12.91
CA ASN A 337 26.98 -20.27 -12.22
C ASN A 337 25.65 -20.90 -12.69
N ALA A 338 24.85 -20.12 -13.42
CA ALA A 338 23.66 -20.56 -14.13
C ALA A 338 23.65 -19.93 -15.53
N PRO A 339 24.29 -20.58 -16.53
CA PRO A 339 24.46 -20.02 -17.88
C PRO A 339 23.14 -19.61 -18.58
N ALA A 340 22.02 -20.26 -18.24
CA ALA A 340 20.69 -19.90 -18.72
C ALA A 340 20.27 -18.46 -18.35
N LEU A 341 20.86 -17.86 -17.32
CA LEU A 341 20.59 -16.48 -16.90
C LEU A 341 21.40 -15.43 -17.69
N ALA A 342 22.32 -15.85 -18.57
CA ALA A 342 23.08 -14.92 -19.41
C ALA A 342 22.18 -14.14 -20.38
N SER A 343 21.15 -14.81 -20.91
CA SER A 343 20.19 -14.24 -21.86
C SER A 343 18.84 -14.95 -21.73
N VAL A 344 17.83 -14.25 -21.24
CA VAL A 344 16.46 -14.77 -21.09
C VAL A 344 15.56 -14.05 -22.09
N ALA A 345 15.12 -14.76 -23.13
CA ALA A 345 14.26 -14.18 -24.16
C ALA A 345 12.84 -13.85 -23.65
N PRO A 346 12.09 -12.97 -24.33
CA PRO A 346 10.68 -12.71 -24.04
C PRO A 346 9.86 -14.01 -23.95
N GLY A 347 9.06 -14.15 -22.91
CA GLY A 347 8.24 -15.33 -22.63
C GLY A 347 9.01 -16.57 -22.17
N SER A 348 10.34 -16.57 -22.17
CA SER A 348 11.12 -17.70 -21.67
C SER A 348 11.00 -17.83 -20.15
N ALA A 349 10.94 -19.07 -19.69
CA ALA A 349 10.88 -19.44 -18.30
C ALA A 349 12.07 -20.30 -17.90
N GLY A 350 12.43 -20.29 -16.62
CA GLY A 350 13.48 -21.13 -16.07
C GLY A 350 13.36 -21.31 -14.57
N THR A 351 14.26 -22.12 -14.01
CA THR A 351 14.33 -22.39 -12.58
C THR A 351 15.76 -22.42 -12.07
N VAL A 352 15.92 -22.07 -10.80
CA VAL A 352 17.12 -22.36 -10.00
C VAL A 352 16.68 -23.00 -8.69
N ASN A 353 17.52 -23.87 -8.14
CA ASN A 353 17.16 -24.68 -6.98
C ASN A 353 18.26 -24.64 -5.94
N PHE A 354 17.88 -24.82 -4.67
CA PHE A 354 18.83 -25.15 -3.61
C PHE A 354 18.20 -26.13 -2.62
N THR A 355 19.04 -26.97 -2.03
CA THR A 355 18.66 -27.87 -0.94
C THR A 355 19.39 -27.46 0.32
N ILE A 356 18.68 -27.42 1.44
CA ILE A 356 19.21 -27.07 2.75
C ILE A 356 18.62 -28.01 3.82
N LYS A 357 19.44 -28.47 4.76
CA LYS A 357 18.96 -29.21 5.92
C LYS A 357 18.45 -28.22 6.97
N LEU A 358 17.37 -28.57 7.67
CA LEU A 358 16.98 -27.87 8.88
C LEU A 358 17.72 -28.41 10.09
N LYS A 359 17.85 -27.58 11.12
CA LYS A 359 18.42 -27.99 12.41
C LYS A 359 17.60 -29.15 13.00
N ASP A 360 18.29 -30.14 13.57
CA ASP A 360 17.66 -31.30 14.21
C ASP A 360 16.97 -30.93 15.54
N GLN A 361 17.43 -29.85 16.17
CA GLN A 361 16.89 -29.32 17.42
C GLN A 361 16.38 -27.90 17.23
N TYR A 362 15.23 -27.61 17.85
CA TYR A 362 14.66 -26.27 17.90
C TYR A 362 15.55 -25.37 18.78
N PRO A 363 15.87 -24.13 18.34
CA PRO A 363 16.72 -23.20 19.08
C PRO A 363 15.94 -22.55 20.25
N ILE A 364 15.50 -23.37 21.20
CA ILE A 364 14.69 -22.97 22.35
C ILE A 364 15.61 -22.47 23.48
N ARG A 365 15.41 -21.22 23.91
CA ARG A 365 16.07 -20.58 25.05
C ARG A 365 15.07 -20.24 26.16
N ASN A 366 13.81 -19.98 25.80
CA ASN A 366 12.72 -19.64 26.72
C ASN A 366 11.35 -20.13 26.20
N PHE A 367 10.29 -19.95 26.98
CA PHE A 367 8.92 -20.38 26.62
C PHE A 367 8.33 -19.68 25.38
N SER A 368 8.81 -18.48 25.03
CA SER A 368 8.33 -17.70 23.89
C SER A 368 9.02 -18.08 22.56
N ASP A 369 10.06 -18.90 22.58
CA ASP A 369 10.76 -19.36 21.37
C ASP A 369 9.94 -20.47 20.67
N LYS A 370 8.86 -20.07 20.01
CA LYS A 370 7.90 -20.95 19.34
C LYS A 370 7.52 -20.41 17.96
N ASN A 371 6.79 -21.20 17.19
CA ASN A 371 6.22 -20.84 15.90
C ASN A 371 7.27 -20.45 14.85
N PHE A 372 8.29 -21.30 14.71
CA PHE A 372 9.42 -21.04 13.83
C PHE A 372 9.00 -21.01 12.36
N THR A 373 9.37 -19.94 11.66
CA THR A 373 9.14 -19.75 10.22
C THR A 373 10.45 -19.68 9.46
N LEU A 374 10.45 -20.22 8.25
CA LEU A 374 11.52 -20.09 7.27
C LEU A 374 11.04 -19.17 6.14
N ARG A 375 11.78 -18.10 5.89
CA ARG A 375 11.44 -17.11 4.86
C ARG A 375 12.52 -17.07 3.80
N VAL A 376 12.09 -17.16 2.55
CA VAL A 376 12.95 -17.01 1.37
C VAL A 376 12.46 -15.78 0.61
N ASN A 377 13.22 -14.70 0.66
CA ASN A 377 12.93 -13.49 -0.11
C ASN A 377 13.78 -13.53 -1.39
N VAL A 378 13.13 -13.57 -2.55
CA VAL A 378 13.79 -13.56 -3.84
C VAL A 378 13.72 -12.17 -4.44
N GLU A 379 14.86 -11.69 -4.91
CA GLU A 379 14.95 -10.52 -5.78
C GLU A 379 15.52 -10.96 -7.13
N ALA A 380 14.93 -10.47 -8.19
CA ALA A 380 15.31 -10.77 -9.56
C ALA A 380 15.64 -9.45 -10.26
N ALA A 381 16.82 -9.36 -10.86
CA ALA A 381 17.32 -8.11 -11.41
C ALA A 381 18.04 -8.28 -12.76
N SER A 382 17.85 -7.31 -13.64
CA SER A 382 18.68 -7.00 -14.81
C SER A 382 18.82 -5.46 -14.91
N PHE A 383 19.55 -4.95 -15.90
CA PHE A 383 19.93 -3.53 -16.04
C PHE A 383 18.75 -2.53 -15.92
N LYS A 384 17.51 -2.94 -16.18
CA LYS A 384 16.29 -2.11 -16.05
C LYS A 384 15.05 -2.84 -15.52
N VAL A 385 15.21 -4.09 -15.12
CA VAL A 385 14.09 -4.95 -14.72
C VAL A 385 14.34 -5.44 -13.33
N PHE A 386 13.34 -5.28 -12.46
CA PHE A 386 13.42 -5.68 -11.08
C PHE A 386 12.09 -6.27 -10.62
N SER A 387 12.14 -7.37 -9.88
CA SER A 387 10.96 -7.99 -9.28
C SER A 387 11.32 -8.69 -7.99
N LYS A 388 10.35 -8.80 -7.08
CA LYS A 388 10.51 -9.49 -5.80
C LYS A 388 9.45 -10.58 -5.63
N ALA A 389 9.79 -11.62 -4.89
CA ALA A 389 8.87 -12.63 -4.41
C ALA A 389 9.28 -13.08 -3.00
N ARG A 390 8.33 -13.63 -2.25
CA ARG A 390 8.60 -14.18 -0.92
C ARG A 390 7.81 -15.46 -0.72
N LEU A 391 8.46 -16.45 -0.11
CA LEU A 391 7.82 -17.63 0.44
C LEU A 391 8.08 -17.71 1.94
N GLU A 392 7.05 -18.09 2.68
CA GLU A 392 7.14 -18.41 4.10
C GLU A 392 6.70 -19.85 4.33
N THR A 393 7.55 -20.64 4.98
CA THR A 393 7.34 -22.04 5.29
C THR A 393 7.29 -22.19 6.81
N LYS A 394 6.22 -22.77 7.35
CA LYS A 394 6.13 -23.07 8.78
C LYS A 394 6.98 -24.28 9.11
N VAL A 395 7.63 -24.28 10.28
CA VAL A 395 8.25 -25.47 10.86
C VAL A 395 7.32 -25.99 11.93
N GLY A 396 6.76 -27.18 11.72
CA GLY A 396 5.87 -27.83 12.69
C GLY A 396 6.60 -28.13 14.00
N GLY A 397 5.87 -28.07 15.11
CA GLY A 397 6.38 -28.46 16.42
C GLY A 397 6.60 -29.96 16.56
N LYS A 398 7.30 -30.34 17.62
CA LYS A 398 7.45 -31.75 18.02
C LYS A 398 6.87 -31.96 19.41
N LEU A 399 6.11 -33.05 19.58
CA LEU A 399 5.61 -33.50 20.88
C LEU A 399 6.23 -34.85 21.21
N ALA A 400 7.07 -34.93 22.24
CA ALA A 400 7.71 -36.17 22.64
C ALA A 400 7.06 -36.73 23.90
N VAL A 401 6.89 -38.05 23.94
CA VAL A 401 6.53 -38.80 25.15
C VAL A 401 7.69 -39.72 25.54
N GLU A 402 8.17 -39.57 26.77
CA GLU A 402 9.14 -40.44 27.40
C GLU A 402 8.39 -41.37 28.37
N THR A 403 8.54 -42.69 28.20
CA THR A 403 7.94 -43.68 29.10
C THR A 403 9.06 -44.25 29.97
N LYS A 404 8.86 -44.28 31.29
CA LYS A 404 9.76 -44.92 32.25
C LYS A 404 9.00 -45.89 33.13
N ALA A 405 9.70 -46.88 33.67
CA ALA A 405 9.11 -47.80 34.63
C ALA A 405 10.03 -48.05 35.81
N TYR A 406 9.44 -48.18 37.00
CA TYR A 406 10.15 -48.38 38.25
C TYR A 406 9.48 -49.45 39.10
N PHE A 407 10.29 -50.17 39.86
CA PHE A 407 9.82 -50.96 41.00
C PHE A 407 10.03 -50.16 42.29
N ARG A 408 11.21 -49.56 42.48
CA ARG A 408 11.47 -48.68 43.63
C ARG A 408 11.40 -47.22 43.17
N ASP A 409 10.29 -46.59 43.51
CA ASP A 409 9.95 -45.24 43.07
C ASP A 409 9.55 -44.40 44.28
N ALA A 410 10.56 -43.90 44.99
CA ALA A 410 10.33 -43.07 46.16
C ALA A 410 9.72 -41.70 45.77
N ASP A 411 10.04 -41.22 44.57
CA ASP A 411 9.69 -39.88 44.10
C ASP A 411 8.19 -39.75 43.79
N SER A 412 7.54 -40.80 43.24
CA SER A 412 6.09 -40.76 43.02
C SER A 412 5.25 -40.92 44.30
N GLY A 413 5.86 -41.44 45.39
CA GLY A 413 5.14 -41.80 46.61
C GLY A 413 4.21 -43.01 46.47
N ILE A 414 4.22 -43.71 45.32
CA ILE A 414 3.41 -44.92 45.09
C ILE A 414 4.23 -46.16 45.49
N LEU A 415 3.71 -46.93 46.45
CA LEU A 415 4.37 -48.16 46.89
C LEU A 415 4.03 -49.33 45.95
N ASN A 416 5.06 -49.84 45.27
CA ASN A 416 5.00 -51.10 44.53
C ASN A 416 5.22 -52.31 45.46
N LYS A 417 4.42 -53.36 45.27
CA LYS A 417 4.43 -54.60 46.06
C LYS A 417 4.78 -55.80 45.17
N GLY A 418 5.03 -56.95 45.80
CA GLY A 418 5.36 -58.20 45.13
C GLY A 418 6.85 -58.49 45.08
N PRO A 419 7.23 -59.66 44.55
CA PRO A 419 8.62 -60.10 44.50
C PRO A 419 9.43 -59.30 43.47
N MET A 420 10.66 -58.95 43.85
CA MET A 420 11.67 -58.41 42.94
C MET A 420 13.00 -59.16 43.20
N PRO A 421 13.48 -60.03 42.29
CA PRO A 421 12.97 -60.29 40.94
C PRO A 421 11.55 -60.87 40.87
N PRO A 422 10.79 -60.60 39.79
CA PRO A 422 9.42 -61.09 39.63
C PRO A 422 9.38 -62.62 39.57
N LYS A 423 8.34 -63.25 40.10
CA LYS A 423 8.16 -64.72 40.11
C LYS A 423 6.95 -65.16 39.31
N SER A 424 7.00 -66.35 38.72
CA SER A 424 5.88 -66.87 37.93
C SER A 424 4.65 -67.09 38.80
N GLY A 425 3.50 -66.55 38.36
CA GLY A 425 2.22 -66.65 39.07
C GLY A 425 2.04 -65.74 40.28
N GLU A 426 3.07 -64.98 40.69
CA GLU A 426 2.98 -63.99 41.76
C GLU A 426 2.83 -62.57 41.21
N ALA A 427 1.89 -61.80 41.76
CA ALA A 427 1.65 -60.42 41.34
C ALA A 427 2.80 -59.50 41.78
N THR A 428 3.31 -58.70 40.84
CA THR A 428 4.32 -57.67 41.09
C THR A 428 3.85 -56.34 40.51
N ASN A 429 3.94 -55.27 41.29
CA ASN A 429 3.56 -53.92 40.86
C ASN A 429 4.75 -53.14 40.32
N TYR A 430 4.47 -52.24 39.39
CA TYR A 430 5.42 -51.29 38.83
C TYR A 430 4.74 -49.94 38.65
N THR A 431 5.47 -48.85 38.84
CA THR A 431 5.02 -47.51 38.45
C THR A 431 5.50 -47.19 37.05
N ILE A 432 4.60 -46.68 36.21
CA ILE A 432 4.88 -46.22 34.86
C ILE A 432 4.74 -44.70 34.84
N HIS A 433 5.75 -44.01 34.32
CA HIS A 433 5.76 -42.56 34.15
C HIS A 433 5.63 -42.23 32.67
N TRP A 434 4.70 -41.36 32.33
CA TRP A 434 4.63 -40.69 31.04
C TRP A 434 5.04 -39.24 31.19
N LEU A 435 6.17 -38.86 30.60
CA LEU A 435 6.67 -37.49 30.59
C LEU A 435 6.51 -36.90 29.19
N LEU A 436 5.70 -35.86 29.07
CA LEU A 436 5.47 -35.12 27.84
C LEU A 436 6.38 -33.88 27.76
N LYS A 437 6.96 -33.68 26.58
CA LYS A 437 7.79 -32.53 26.25
C LYS A 437 7.36 -31.94 24.91
N GLY A 438 6.96 -30.67 24.91
CA GLY A 438 6.62 -29.92 23.70
C GLY A 438 7.83 -29.13 23.19
N TYR A 439 7.99 -29.04 21.87
CA TYR A 439 9.07 -28.29 21.23
C TYR A 439 8.50 -27.41 20.11
N GLY A 440 8.72 -26.11 20.21
CA GLY A 440 8.55 -25.15 19.11
C GLY A 440 7.12 -24.80 18.72
N ALA A 441 6.09 -25.42 19.31
CA ALA A 441 4.68 -25.06 19.10
C ALA A 441 3.83 -25.42 20.32
N ASP A 442 2.66 -24.79 20.43
CA ASP A 442 1.61 -25.22 21.36
C ASP A 442 0.82 -26.39 20.75
N PHE A 443 0.34 -27.29 21.60
CA PHE A 443 -0.42 -28.47 21.19
C PHE A 443 -1.79 -28.51 21.84
N SER A 444 -2.78 -29.02 21.13
CA SER A 444 -4.12 -29.30 21.64
C SER A 444 -4.58 -30.72 21.32
N ASN A 445 -5.69 -31.14 21.92
CA ASN A 445 -6.33 -32.44 21.68
C ASN A 445 -5.35 -33.61 21.82
N ILE A 446 -4.55 -33.58 22.88
CA ILE A 446 -3.45 -34.52 23.09
C ILE A 446 -4.01 -35.83 23.64
N GLU A 447 -3.68 -36.93 23.01
CA GLU A 447 -3.98 -38.28 23.48
C GLU A 447 -2.69 -39.12 23.52
N VAL A 448 -2.29 -39.50 24.73
CA VAL A 448 -1.24 -40.50 24.97
C VAL A 448 -1.90 -41.86 25.18
N ARG A 449 -1.44 -42.89 24.48
CA ARG A 449 -1.98 -44.24 24.61
C ARG A 449 -0.91 -45.31 24.50
N ALA A 450 -1.06 -46.37 25.29
CA ALA A 450 -0.24 -47.58 25.14
C ALA A 450 -1.01 -48.83 25.57
N PRO A 451 -0.83 -49.96 24.87
CA PRO A 451 -1.33 -51.24 25.34
C PRO A 451 -0.49 -51.75 26.51
N LEU A 452 -1.12 -52.42 27.47
CA LEU A 452 -0.43 -53.17 28.51
C LEU A 452 -0.09 -54.58 28.01
N GLY A 453 0.97 -55.16 28.55
CA GLY A 453 1.38 -56.54 28.23
C GLY A 453 0.32 -57.59 28.63
N ASP A 454 0.42 -58.78 28.06
CA ASP A 454 -0.42 -59.91 28.49
C ASP A 454 -0.21 -60.21 29.98
N ASN A 455 -1.28 -60.42 30.74
CA ASN A 455 -1.24 -60.60 32.20
C ASN A 455 -0.73 -59.37 32.97
N VAL A 456 -0.87 -58.19 32.37
CA VAL A 456 -0.66 -56.89 33.01
C VAL A 456 -1.97 -56.13 33.00
N LYS A 457 -2.34 -55.54 34.14
CA LYS A 457 -3.50 -54.65 34.27
C LYS A 457 -3.10 -53.39 35.04
N MET A 458 -3.80 -52.28 34.80
CA MET A 458 -3.60 -51.09 35.62
C MET A 458 -4.12 -51.35 37.05
N ALA A 459 -3.38 -50.84 38.03
CA ALA A 459 -3.69 -50.97 39.45
C ALA A 459 -3.48 -49.60 40.15
N GLY A 460 -3.97 -49.49 41.38
CA GLY A 460 -3.84 -48.25 42.16
C GLY A 460 -4.62 -47.07 41.57
N ILE A 461 -4.36 -45.88 42.10
CA ILE A 461 -4.92 -44.62 41.63
C ILE A 461 -3.79 -43.85 40.95
N PRO A 462 -3.95 -43.43 39.67
CA PRO A 462 -2.95 -42.65 38.99
C PRO A 462 -2.86 -41.21 39.54
N ILE A 463 -1.72 -40.57 39.30
CA ILE A 463 -1.47 -39.16 39.63
C ILE A 463 -0.98 -38.41 38.40
N SER A 464 -1.19 -37.10 38.33
CA SER A 464 -0.68 -36.24 37.26
C SER A 464 -0.52 -34.80 37.73
N ASN A 465 0.43 -34.07 37.12
CA ASN A 465 0.60 -32.64 37.32
C ASN A 465 -0.19 -31.77 36.32
N ALA A 466 -1.01 -32.37 35.45
CA ALA A 466 -1.74 -31.67 34.38
C ALA A 466 -3.27 -31.68 34.54
N GLY A 467 -3.76 -31.98 35.75
CA GLY A 467 -5.19 -31.90 36.10
C GLY A 467 -6.08 -33.04 35.59
N SER A 468 -5.68 -33.74 34.51
CA SER A 468 -6.33 -34.96 34.04
C SER A 468 -5.52 -36.22 34.42
N LEU A 469 -6.20 -37.36 34.54
CA LEU A 469 -5.58 -38.62 34.96
C LEU A 469 -5.61 -39.66 33.83
N PRO A 470 -4.60 -40.54 33.72
CA PRO A 470 -4.66 -41.73 32.88
C PRO A 470 -5.85 -42.63 33.19
N GLU A 471 -6.49 -43.15 32.15
CA GLU A 471 -7.66 -44.03 32.21
C GLU A 471 -7.32 -45.43 31.67
N TYR A 472 -7.74 -46.47 32.37
CA TYR A 472 -7.58 -47.86 31.92
C TYR A 472 -8.80 -48.35 31.15
N ARG A 473 -8.57 -48.81 29.92
CA ARG A 473 -9.57 -49.45 29.06
C ARG A 473 -9.43 -50.97 29.14
N ALA A 474 -10.15 -51.59 30.07
CA ALA A 474 -10.07 -53.03 30.31
C ALA A 474 -10.40 -53.90 29.09
N VAL A 475 -11.28 -53.44 28.19
CA VAL A 475 -11.68 -54.18 26.98
C VAL A 475 -10.53 -54.30 25.98
N THR A 476 -9.77 -53.21 25.77
CA THR A 476 -8.65 -53.18 24.82
C THR A 476 -7.29 -53.43 25.50
N ASN A 477 -7.28 -53.56 26.83
CA ASN A 477 -6.10 -53.62 27.68
C ASN A 477 -5.11 -52.47 27.42
N GLU A 478 -5.62 -51.24 27.37
CA GLU A 478 -4.82 -50.04 27.09
C GLU A 478 -4.97 -48.99 28.19
N VAL A 479 -3.92 -48.21 28.40
CA VAL A 479 -3.99 -46.97 29.20
C VAL A 479 -4.06 -45.80 28.22
N VAL A 480 -4.92 -44.82 28.52
CA VAL A 480 -5.12 -43.61 27.71
C VAL A 480 -5.10 -42.38 28.61
N TRP A 481 -4.33 -41.36 28.26
CA TRP A 481 -4.29 -40.08 28.97
C TRP A 481 -4.57 -38.95 27.99
N ARG A 482 -5.53 -38.09 28.33
CA ARG A 482 -5.96 -36.98 27.49
C ARG A 482 -5.67 -35.64 28.13
N LEU A 483 -5.17 -34.71 27.34
CA LEU A 483 -4.91 -33.33 27.74
C LEU A 483 -5.48 -32.38 26.70
N ASP A 484 -6.14 -31.32 27.17
CA ASP A 484 -6.72 -30.32 26.28
C ASP A 484 -5.63 -29.50 25.58
N ASN A 485 -4.56 -29.16 26.31
CA ASN A 485 -3.47 -28.35 25.80
C ASN A 485 -2.12 -28.69 26.46
N LEU A 486 -1.05 -28.36 25.73
CA LEU A 486 0.32 -28.28 26.22
C LEU A 486 1.00 -27.07 25.60
N SER A 487 1.42 -26.13 26.44
CA SER A 487 2.16 -24.95 26.01
C SER A 487 3.49 -25.33 25.35
N ALA A 488 3.92 -24.51 24.39
CA ALA A 488 5.20 -24.66 23.73
C ALA A 488 6.35 -24.73 24.73
N ASN A 489 7.34 -25.58 24.41
CA ASN A 489 8.59 -25.72 25.16
C ASN A 489 8.44 -26.24 26.60
N GLN A 490 7.23 -26.64 27.02
CA GLN A 490 7.02 -27.28 28.32
C GLN A 490 7.80 -28.60 28.40
N GLY A 491 8.53 -28.80 29.49
CA GLY A 491 9.42 -29.96 29.68
C GLY A 491 10.78 -29.84 28.98
N VAL A 492 11.02 -28.74 28.25
CA VAL A 492 12.33 -28.30 27.77
C VAL A 492 12.81 -27.12 28.61
N VAL A 493 11.94 -26.12 28.74
CA VAL A 493 12.05 -25.02 29.68
C VAL A 493 11.08 -25.32 30.82
N GLY A 494 11.60 -25.52 32.03
CA GLY A 494 10.81 -26.00 33.18
C GLY A 494 10.55 -27.51 33.19
N GLY A 495 9.75 -27.96 34.16
CA GLY A 495 9.47 -29.39 34.36
C GLY A 495 8.54 -29.99 33.30
N PRO A 496 8.64 -31.30 33.01
CA PRO A 496 7.75 -31.96 32.07
C PRO A 496 6.32 -32.08 32.61
N VAL A 497 5.36 -32.20 31.69
CA VAL A 497 4.01 -32.62 32.05
C VAL A 497 4.04 -34.13 32.24
N GLU A 498 3.60 -34.59 33.40
CA GLU A 498 3.80 -35.96 33.87
C GLU A 498 2.50 -36.58 34.35
N ALA A 499 2.33 -37.86 34.01
CA ALA A 499 1.37 -38.74 34.65
C ALA A 499 2.06 -40.03 35.10
N VAL A 500 1.70 -40.49 36.29
CA VAL A 500 2.22 -41.73 36.88
C VAL A 500 1.06 -42.65 37.21
N PHE A 501 1.16 -43.91 36.80
CA PHE A 501 0.18 -44.93 37.11
C PHE A 501 0.84 -46.25 37.46
N GLN A 502 0.19 -47.04 38.32
CA GLN A 502 0.70 -48.34 38.71
C GLN A 502 0.12 -49.42 37.80
N VAL A 503 0.92 -50.43 37.48
CA VAL A 503 0.49 -51.66 36.81
C VAL A 503 0.80 -52.85 37.69
N GLU A 504 -0.03 -53.88 37.63
CA GLU A 504 0.17 -55.19 38.26
C GLU A 504 0.42 -56.22 37.17
N ALA A 505 1.60 -56.86 37.20
CA ALA A 505 1.98 -57.92 36.28
C ALA A 505 2.01 -59.26 37.01
N VAL A 506 1.46 -60.29 36.37
CA VAL A 506 1.51 -61.69 36.85
C VAL A 506 2.24 -62.53 35.80
N PRO A 507 3.55 -62.81 35.97
CA PRO A 507 4.33 -63.48 34.95
C PRO A 507 3.87 -64.93 34.69
N PRO A 508 3.45 -65.29 33.46
CA PRO A 508 3.25 -66.68 33.09
C PRO A 508 4.58 -67.43 32.98
N LYS A 509 4.52 -68.77 33.10
CA LYS A 509 5.69 -69.67 33.04
C LYS A 509 6.59 -69.46 31.82
N LYS A 510 6.03 -68.99 30.70
CA LYS A 510 6.78 -68.73 29.45
C LYS A 510 7.89 -67.67 29.61
N TYR A 511 7.79 -66.80 30.62
CA TYR A 511 8.80 -65.76 30.85
C TYR A 511 9.89 -66.16 31.84
N ILE A 512 9.85 -67.35 32.47
CA ILE A 512 10.93 -67.80 33.36
C ILE A 512 12.27 -67.73 32.61
N GLY A 513 13.26 -67.07 33.22
CA GLY A 513 14.58 -66.81 32.62
C GLY A 513 14.62 -65.67 31.60
N ASN A 514 13.50 -64.96 31.37
CA ASN A 514 13.37 -63.85 30.43
C ASN A 514 12.72 -62.61 31.09
N TYR A 515 12.72 -61.48 30.39
CA TYR A 515 11.97 -60.29 30.78
C TYR A 515 10.54 -60.34 30.25
N MET A 516 9.59 -59.93 31.09
CA MET A 516 8.19 -59.85 30.72
C MET A 516 7.85 -58.42 30.24
N PRO A 517 7.13 -58.25 29.12
CA PRO A 517 6.60 -56.95 28.71
C PRO A 517 5.60 -56.39 29.75
N LEU A 518 5.78 -55.13 30.13
CA LEU A 518 4.88 -54.42 31.05
C LEU A 518 3.91 -53.53 30.26
N ILE A 519 4.47 -52.66 29.42
CA ILE A 519 3.73 -51.73 28.58
C ILE A 519 4.31 -51.76 27.17
N GLY A 520 3.44 -51.76 26.18
CA GLY A 520 3.79 -51.69 24.77
C GLY A 520 4.34 -50.32 24.37
N GLY A 521 4.54 -50.11 23.08
CA GLY A 521 4.98 -48.81 22.58
C GLY A 521 3.93 -47.73 22.86
N THR A 522 4.34 -46.68 23.58
CA THR A 522 3.49 -45.53 23.88
C THR A 522 3.42 -44.64 22.64
N THR A 523 2.22 -44.26 22.23
CA THR A 523 1.98 -43.29 21.15
C THR A 523 1.36 -42.03 21.70
N VAL A 524 1.73 -40.87 21.15
CA VAL A 524 1.08 -39.59 21.43
C VAL A 524 0.58 -38.99 20.13
N ALA A 525 -0.71 -38.66 20.09
CA ALA A 525 -1.36 -37.93 19.03
C ALA A 525 -1.74 -36.54 19.52
N ALA A 526 -1.55 -35.51 18.72
CA ALA A 526 -1.98 -34.14 19.05
C ALA A 526 -2.15 -33.28 17.80
N THR A 527 -2.83 -32.15 17.95
CA THR A 527 -2.88 -31.08 16.97
C THR A 527 -1.83 -30.03 17.31
N ASP A 528 -0.95 -29.72 16.36
CA ASP A 528 -0.06 -28.56 16.43
C ASP A 528 -0.87 -27.30 16.05
N GLU A 529 -1.03 -26.39 17.00
CA GLU A 529 -1.83 -25.17 16.83
C GLU A 529 -1.22 -24.18 15.83
N PHE A 530 0.08 -24.25 15.57
CA PHE A 530 0.77 -23.35 14.65
C PHE A 530 0.65 -23.81 13.20
N SER A 531 0.88 -25.10 12.95
CA SER A 531 0.82 -25.68 11.60
C SER A 531 -0.58 -26.19 11.22
N GLY A 532 -1.44 -26.45 12.20
CA GLY A 532 -2.73 -27.14 12.02
C GLY A 532 -2.58 -28.62 11.73
N SER A 533 -1.37 -29.18 11.79
CA SER A 533 -1.12 -30.58 11.46
C SER A 533 -1.33 -31.50 12.67
N SER A 534 -1.79 -32.74 12.40
CA SER A 534 -1.81 -33.80 13.40
C SER A 534 -0.47 -34.55 13.37
N ALA A 535 0.14 -34.74 14.55
CA ALA A 535 1.39 -35.48 14.67
C ALA A 535 1.21 -36.72 15.55
N VAL A 536 1.82 -37.84 15.15
CA VAL A 536 1.90 -39.07 15.94
C VAL A 536 3.35 -39.38 16.22
N PHE A 537 3.70 -39.53 17.50
CA PHE A 537 5.04 -39.93 17.94
C PHE A 537 4.96 -41.20 18.76
N SER A 538 6.01 -42.03 18.76
CA SER A 538 6.04 -43.33 19.44
C SER A 538 7.31 -43.51 20.29
N ASN A 539 7.17 -44.16 21.45
CA ASN A 539 8.25 -44.65 22.29
C ASN A 539 8.28 -46.20 22.28
N LEU A 540 9.41 -46.78 22.68
CA LEU A 540 9.62 -48.22 22.75
C LEU A 540 8.85 -48.85 23.92
N PRO A 541 8.52 -50.16 23.82
CA PRO A 541 7.91 -50.90 24.91
C PRO A 541 8.87 -51.05 26.10
N ILE A 542 8.30 -51.15 27.31
CA ILE A 542 9.06 -51.39 28.54
C ILE A 542 8.75 -52.78 29.09
N THR A 543 9.78 -53.42 29.62
CA THR A 543 9.73 -54.76 30.21
C THR A 543 10.16 -54.72 31.67
N THR A 544 10.11 -55.87 32.35
CA THR A 544 10.65 -56.03 33.69
C THR A 544 12.16 -55.81 33.78
N ALA A 545 12.88 -55.58 32.67
CA ALA A 545 14.28 -55.17 32.69
C ALA A 545 14.53 -53.83 33.40
N LEU A 546 13.53 -52.94 33.43
CA LEU A 546 13.53 -51.66 34.15
C LEU A 546 14.83 -50.84 34.02
N PRO A 547 15.23 -50.43 32.79
CA PRO A 547 16.50 -49.73 32.57
C PRO A 547 16.61 -48.38 33.29
N ASP A 548 15.48 -47.76 33.63
CA ASP A 548 15.44 -46.48 34.34
C ASP A 548 15.52 -46.63 35.87
N ASP A 549 15.29 -47.83 36.42
CA ASP A 549 15.35 -48.10 37.85
C ASP A 549 16.75 -48.61 38.24
N LEU A 550 17.61 -47.68 38.67
CA LEU A 550 18.99 -47.99 39.06
C LEU A 550 19.09 -48.95 40.26
N THR A 551 17.99 -49.21 40.99
CA THR A 551 17.97 -50.17 42.11
C THR A 551 17.73 -51.61 41.64
N VAL A 552 17.36 -51.81 40.38
CA VAL A 552 17.16 -53.10 39.75
C VAL A 552 18.36 -53.37 38.84
N GLY A 553 19.26 -54.23 39.30
CA GLY A 553 20.47 -54.59 38.53
C GLY A 553 20.14 -55.31 37.22
N GLN A 554 21.14 -55.53 36.36
CA GLN A 554 20.99 -56.12 35.01
C GLN A 554 20.29 -57.47 34.92
N GLN A 555 20.11 -58.23 36.01
CA GLN A 555 19.30 -59.45 36.05
C GLN A 555 18.17 -59.41 37.09
N GLY A 556 18.01 -58.28 37.77
CA GLY A 556 16.99 -58.09 38.80
C GLY A 556 15.57 -58.17 38.25
N GLY A 557 15.40 -57.94 36.95
CA GLY A 557 14.12 -58.02 36.25
C GLY A 557 13.74 -59.38 35.68
N VAL A 558 14.64 -60.38 35.75
CA VAL A 558 14.43 -61.69 35.11
C VAL A 558 13.44 -62.51 35.91
N VAL A 559 12.39 -63.00 35.25
CA VAL A 559 11.33 -63.76 35.91
C VAL A 559 11.88 -65.08 36.45
N GLN A 560 11.62 -65.32 37.73
CA GLN A 560 12.00 -66.51 38.48
C GLN A 560 10.88 -67.57 38.50
N PRO A 561 11.20 -68.85 38.75
CA PRO A 561 10.23 -69.95 38.79
C PRO A 561 9.05 -69.75 39.75
#